data_AF-A0A8S3JCC6-F1
#
_entry.id   AF-A0A8S3JCC6-F1
#
_cell.length_a   1.000
_cell.length_b   1.000
_cell.length_c   1.000
_cell.angle_alpha   90.00
_cell.angle_beta   90.00
_cell.angle_gamma   90.00
#
_symmetry.space_group_name_H-M   'P 1'
#
loop_
_entity.id
_entity.type
_entity.pdbx_description
1 polymer ?
#
loop_
_entity_poly.entity_id
_entity_poly.type
_entity_poly.pdbx_seq_one_letter_code
_entity_poly.pdbx_strand_id
1 'polypeptide(L)'
;ECQLKPGTILYNNWRDSPVPYYISIYVFDLQNTEFLNGTSKPSLKQRGPFVYKEVREKINLEAYENETISYQEPRSYTFDASRSPESDTINVTTINLVYMILVNYLQMEHVPSIFRRIVGELLSVQEKPIMQHTVQELLWGYTDPLLRILKTEFPDIISDDRVSIFDASVI
;
A
#
# COMPACT_ATOMS: atom_id res chain seq x y z
N GLU A 1 25.18 -31.80 0.14
CA GLU A 1 24.93 -31.39 -1.26
C GLU A 1 24.01 -30.17 -1.40
N CYS A 2 23.10 -29.88 -0.45
CA CYS A 2 22.30 -28.65 -0.46
C CYS A 2 22.81 -27.65 0.60
N GLN A 3 23.90 -26.92 0.31
CA GLN A 3 24.42 -25.87 1.20
C GLN A 3 24.43 -24.52 0.49
N LEU A 4 23.89 -23.50 1.16
CA LEU A 4 23.90 -22.12 0.70
C LEU A 4 25.27 -21.51 0.99
N LYS A 5 26.27 -21.85 0.18
CA LYS A 5 27.65 -21.40 0.32
C LYS A 5 28.12 -20.71 -0.97
N PRO A 6 28.88 -19.61 -0.88
CA PRO A 6 29.46 -18.97 -2.06
C PRO A 6 30.18 -19.99 -2.96
N GLY A 7 29.92 -19.92 -4.27
CA GLY A 7 30.49 -20.84 -5.26
C GLY A 7 29.65 -22.10 -5.54
N THR A 8 28.58 -22.37 -4.78
CA THR A 8 27.65 -23.46 -5.12
C THR A 8 26.59 -23.01 -6.13
N ILE A 9 26.06 -23.96 -6.92
CA ILE A 9 24.94 -23.72 -7.83
C ILE A 9 23.71 -23.21 -7.08
N LEU A 10 23.46 -23.76 -5.88
CA LEU A 10 22.35 -23.34 -5.02
C LEU A 10 22.50 -21.87 -4.61
N TYR A 11 23.69 -21.43 -4.23
CA TYR A 11 23.95 -20.04 -3.89
C TYR A 11 23.71 -19.11 -5.07
N ASN A 12 24.20 -19.46 -6.26
CA ASN A 12 24.00 -18.65 -7.46
C ASN A 12 22.51 -18.54 -7.83
N ASN A 13 21.76 -19.64 -7.81
CA ASN A 13 20.32 -19.63 -8.10
C ASN A 13 19.49 -18.91 -7.02
N TRP A 14 19.93 -18.96 -5.75
CA TRP A 14 19.28 -18.22 -4.67
C TRP A 14 19.57 -16.72 -4.74
N ARG A 15 20.80 -16.34 -5.10
CA ARG A 15 21.23 -14.97 -5.31
C ARG A 15 20.49 -14.35 -6.51
N ASP A 16 20.62 -14.99 -7.67
CA ASP A 16 20.08 -14.55 -8.95
C ASP A 16 19.09 -15.58 -9.47
N SER A 17 17.84 -15.48 -9.02
CA SER A 17 16.80 -16.40 -9.45
C SER A 17 16.50 -16.21 -10.94
N PRO A 18 16.59 -17.26 -11.77
CA PRO A 18 16.30 -17.16 -13.20
C PRO A 18 14.80 -17.08 -13.49
N VAL A 19 13.95 -17.32 -12.48
CA VAL A 19 12.49 -17.36 -12.63
C VAL A 19 11.90 -15.98 -12.32
N PRO A 20 11.18 -15.36 -13.27
CA PRO A 20 10.50 -14.09 -13.00
C PRO A 20 9.37 -14.28 -11.98
N TYR A 21 9.26 -13.35 -11.05
CA TYR A 21 8.16 -13.30 -10.08
C TYR A 21 7.04 -12.41 -10.62
N TYR A 22 5.80 -12.82 -10.36
CA TYR A 22 4.61 -12.04 -10.69
C TYR A 22 3.67 -12.00 -9.49
N ILE A 23 3.07 -10.85 -9.26
CA ILE A 23 1.99 -10.66 -8.29
C ILE A 23 0.71 -10.29 -9.03
N SER A 24 -0.36 -11.03 -8.75
CA SER A 24 -1.69 -10.78 -9.31
C SER A 24 -2.56 -10.15 -8.23
N ILE A 25 -3.00 -8.92 -8.45
CA ILE A 25 -3.76 -8.14 -7.47
C ILE A 25 -5.21 -8.04 -7.93
N TYR A 26 -6.14 -8.27 -7.00
CA TYR A 26 -7.57 -8.11 -7.22
C TYR A 26 -8.11 -7.06 -6.26
N VAL A 27 -8.90 -6.13 -6.78
CA VAL A 27 -9.50 -5.05 -6.00
C VAL A 27 -11.01 -5.19 -6.03
N PHE A 28 -11.66 -4.77 -4.94
CA PHE A 28 -13.12 -4.70 -4.87
C PHE A 28 -13.57 -3.27 -5.11
N ASP A 29 -14.25 -3.05 -6.24
CA ASP A 29 -14.84 -1.78 -6.61
C ASP A 29 -16.25 -1.67 -6.01
N LEU A 30 -16.46 -0.67 -5.17
CA LEU A 30 -17.71 -0.43 -4.45
C LEU A 30 -18.75 0.21 -5.37
N GLN A 31 -19.88 -0.46 -5.56
CA GLN A 31 -20.89 -0.11 -6.57
C GLN A 31 -22.02 0.78 -6.05
N ASN A 32 -22.13 0.94 -4.74
CA ASN A 32 -23.28 1.59 -4.12
C ASN A 32 -22.85 2.30 -2.83
N THR A 33 -23.54 3.37 -2.44
CA THR A 33 -23.19 4.19 -1.26
C THR A 33 -24.29 4.21 -0.20
N GLU A 34 -25.45 3.65 -0.51
CA GLU A 34 -26.65 3.60 0.34
C GLU A 34 -26.39 2.83 1.65
N PHE A 35 -25.40 1.93 1.66
CA PHE A 35 -25.00 1.22 2.87
C PHE A 35 -24.46 2.14 3.96
N LEU A 36 -23.94 3.32 3.61
CA LEU A 36 -23.50 4.32 4.59
C LEU A 36 -24.68 4.86 5.42
N ASN A 37 -25.88 4.90 4.84
CA ASN A 37 -27.10 5.33 5.52
C ASN A 37 -27.82 4.15 6.21
N GLY A 38 -27.24 2.95 6.18
CA GLY A 38 -27.86 1.72 6.72
C GLY A 38 -29.04 1.20 5.91
N THR A 39 -29.29 1.75 4.71
CA THR A 39 -30.46 1.38 3.89
C THR A 39 -30.23 0.16 3.00
N SER A 40 -28.98 -0.26 2.80
CA SER A 40 -28.64 -1.47 2.03
C SER A 40 -27.33 -2.09 2.51
N LYS A 41 -27.00 -3.28 1.99
CA LYS A 41 -25.65 -3.87 2.13
C LYS A 41 -24.70 -3.27 1.09
N PRO A 42 -23.37 -3.24 1.34
CA PRO A 42 -22.39 -2.87 0.33
C PRO A 42 -22.36 -3.92 -0.79
N SER A 43 -22.33 -3.43 -2.03
CA SER A 43 -22.25 -4.19 -3.27
C SER A 43 -20.87 -3.98 -3.86
N LEU A 44 -20.12 -5.07 -4.02
CA LEU A 44 -18.73 -5.06 -4.45
C LEU A 44 -18.60 -5.80 -5.77
N LYS A 45 -17.82 -5.23 -6.70
CA LYS A 45 -17.42 -5.88 -7.94
C LYS A 45 -15.93 -6.13 -7.90
N GLN A 46 -15.52 -7.40 -7.91
CA GLN A 46 -14.11 -7.74 -8.03
C GLN A 46 -13.58 -7.34 -9.42
N ARG A 47 -12.41 -6.71 -9.46
CA ARG A 47 -11.70 -6.34 -10.69
C ARG A 47 -10.26 -6.85 -10.64
N GLY A 48 -9.71 -7.17 -11.81
CA GLY A 48 -8.38 -7.74 -11.98
C GLY A 48 -8.38 -9.09 -12.71
N PRO A 49 -7.23 -9.78 -12.76
CA PRO A 49 -6.00 -9.42 -12.05
C PRO A 49 -5.28 -8.21 -12.65
N PHE A 50 -4.77 -7.34 -11.78
CA PHE A 50 -3.73 -6.37 -12.12
C PHE A 50 -2.39 -7.04 -11.82
N VAL A 51 -1.68 -7.44 -12.87
CA VAL A 51 -0.47 -8.24 -12.78
C VAL A 51 0.75 -7.33 -12.81
N TYR A 52 1.64 -7.48 -11.83
CA TYR A 52 2.92 -6.80 -11.79
C TYR A 52 4.04 -7.83 -11.82
N LYS A 53 5.08 -7.56 -12.62
CA LYS A 53 6.35 -8.25 -12.56
C LYS A 53 7.12 -7.73 -11.37
N GLU A 54 7.52 -8.64 -10.48
CA GLU A 54 8.32 -8.33 -9.30
C GLU A 54 9.79 -8.63 -9.60
N VAL A 55 10.65 -7.65 -9.35
CA VAL A 55 12.10 -7.78 -9.42
C VAL A 55 12.62 -7.79 -7.99
N ARG A 56 13.39 -8.84 -7.67
CA ARG A 56 14.05 -9.02 -6.38
C ARG A 56 15.54 -9.07 -6.61
N GLU A 57 16.28 -8.18 -5.96
CA GLU A 57 17.74 -8.18 -6.01
C GLU A 57 18.27 -8.40 -4.60
N LYS A 58 19.15 -9.38 -4.41
CA LYS A 58 19.83 -9.55 -3.12
C LYS A 58 21.12 -8.73 -3.12
N ILE A 59 21.20 -7.76 -2.22
CA ILE A 59 22.36 -6.86 -2.06
C ILE A 59 22.97 -7.01 -0.66
N ASN A 60 24.18 -6.50 -0.48
CA ASN A 60 24.90 -6.50 0.81
C ASN A 60 24.98 -7.89 1.45
N LEU A 61 25.38 -8.89 0.65
CA LEU A 61 25.48 -10.27 1.12
C LEU A 61 26.76 -10.47 1.95
N GLU A 62 26.61 -10.88 3.21
CA GLU A 62 27.75 -11.28 4.05
C GLU A 62 27.53 -12.70 4.59
N ALA A 63 28.50 -13.58 4.37
CA ALA A 63 28.48 -14.93 4.92
C ALA A 63 29.29 -14.98 6.22
N TYR A 64 28.74 -15.63 7.24
CA TYR A 64 29.36 -15.76 8.56
C TYR A 64 29.81 -17.20 8.83
N GLU A 65 30.78 -17.33 9.74
CA GLU A 65 31.36 -18.64 10.12
C GLU A 65 30.36 -19.57 10.81
N ASN A 66 29.28 -19.03 11.36
CA ASN A 66 28.17 -19.78 11.96
C ASN A 66 27.15 -20.31 10.94
N GLU A 67 27.54 -20.41 9.66
CA GLU A 67 26.71 -20.90 8.55
C GLU A 67 25.47 -20.05 8.25
N THR A 68 25.48 -18.77 8.63
CA THR A 68 24.42 -17.80 8.28
C THR A 68 24.88 -16.81 7.21
N ILE A 69 23.91 -16.23 6.50
CA ILE A 69 24.14 -15.19 5.49
C ILE A 69 23.20 -14.02 5.76
N SER A 70 23.73 -12.82 5.94
CA SER A 70 22.94 -11.58 5.92
C SER A 70 22.80 -11.06 4.49
N TYR A 71 21.67 -10.44 4.19
CA TYR A 71 21.39 -9.80 2.91
C TYR A 71 20.23 -8.81 3.07
N GLN A 72 20.13 -7.89 2.12
CA GLN A 72 18.93 -7.08 1.90
C GLN A 72 18.31 -7.49 0.56
N GLU A 73 16.98 -7.47 0.48
CA GLU A 73 16.26 -7.82 -0.74
C GLU A 73 15.29 -6.69 -1.11
N PRO A 74 15.79 -5.58 -1.71
CA PRO A 74 14.92 -4.61 -2.36
C PRO A 74 14.01 -5.29 -3.38
N ARG A 75 12.77 -4.81 -3.43
CA ARG A 75 11.72 -5.30 -4.33
C ARG A 75 11.19 -4.13 -5.12
N SER A 76 11.06 -4.29 -6.42
CA SER A 76 10.38 -3.33 -7.29
C SER A 76 9.33 -4.05 -8.13
N TYR A 77 8.31 -3.29 -8.51
CA TYR A 77 7.14 -3.82 -9.21
C TYR A 77 6.92 -3.03 -10.50
N THR A 78 6.72 -3.73 -11.61
CA THR A 78 6.42 -3.11 -12.90
C THR A 78 5.15 -3.72 -13.46
N PHE A 79 4.19 -2.89 -13.82
CA PHE A 79 2.91 -3.33 -14.35
C PHE A 79 3.08 -4.12 -15.66
N ASP A 80 2.45 -5.29 -15.75
CA ASP A 80 2.45 -6.15 -16.93
C ASP A 80 1.09 -6.08 -17.62
N ALA A 81 0.98 -5.15 -18.58
CA ALA A 81 -0.23 -4.95 -19.37
C ALA A 81 -0.61 -6.16 -20.25
N SER A 82 0.34 -7.05 -20.56
CA SER A 82 0.06 -8.24 -21.39
C SER A 82 -0.66 -9.34 -20.60
N ARG A 83 -0.51 -9.34 -19.27
CA ARG A 83 -1.13 -10.30 -18.35
C ARG A 83 -2.31 -9.73 -17.57
N SER A 84 -2.57 -8.43 -17.71
CA SER A 84 -3.65 -7.73 -17.03
C SER A 84 -4.81 -7.49 -18.00
N PRO A 85 -6.06 -7.85 -17.67
CA PRO A 85 -7.20 -7.57 -18.52
C PRO A 85 -7.52 -6.08 -18.65
N GLU A 86 -7.07 -5.26 -17.68
CA GLU A 86 -7.36 -3.84 -17.56
C GLU A 86 -6.12 -3.08 -17.12
N SER A 87 -6.04 -1.78 -17.46
CA SER A 87 -4.98 -0.87 -16.97
C SER A 87 -5.10 -0.64 -15.47
N ASP A 88 -3.98 -0.63 -14.74
CA ASP A 88 -3.92 -0.24 -13.33
C ASP A 88 -4.22 1.25 -13.09
N THR A 89 -4.23 2.06 -14.14
CA THR A 89 -4.66 3.47 -14.10
C THR A 89 -6.19 3.64 -14.07
N ILE A 90 -6.96 2.56 -13.92
CA ILE A 90 -8.42 2.64 -13.87
C ILE A 90 -8.91 3.04 -12.48
N ASN A 91 -9.89 3.95 -12.45
CA ASN A 91 -10.51 4.36 -11.21
C ASN A 91 -11.35 3.25 -10.60
N VAL A 92 -11.21 3.08 -9.29
CA VAL A 92 -12.03 2.21 -8.45
C VAL A 92 -12.50 2.99 -7.23
N THR A 93 -13.70 2.68 -6.78
CA THR A 93 -14.31 3.29 -5.61
C THR A 93 -14.08 2.37 -4.41
N THR A 94 -13.52 2.90 -3.32
CA THR A 94 -13.21 2.13 -2.11
C THR A 94 -13.43 2.97 -0.86
N ILE A 95 -13.29 2.36 0.31
CA ILE A 95 -13.37 3.06 1.59
C ILE A 95 -12.18 4.01 1.72
N ASN A 96 -12.43 5.23 2.17
CA ASN A 96 -11.37 6.20 2.45
C ASN A 96 -10.58 5.80 3.70
N LEU A 97 -9.37 5.27 3.51
CA LEU A 97 -8.53 4.78 4.60
C LEU A 97 -8.11 5.91 5.55
N VAL A 98 -7.79 7.10 5.02
CA VAL A 98 -7.41 8.27 5.82
C VAL A 98 -8.55 8.69 6.73
N TYR A 99 -9.75 8.82 6.16
CA TYR A 99 -10.95 9.12 6.92
C TYR A 99 -11.16 8.12 8.06
N MET A 100 -11.06 6.83 7.78
CA MET A 100 -11.26 5.77 8.78
C MET A 100 -10.21 5.81 9.90
N ILE A 101 -8.94 5.99 9.55
CA ILE A 101 -7.84 6.08 10.51
C ILE A 101 -8.03 7.32 11.40
N LEU A 102 -8.33 8.48 10.82
CA LEU A 102 -8.52 9.72 11.57
C LEU A 102 -9.73 9.63 12.50
N VAL A 103 -10.88 9.14 12.03
CA VAL A 103 -12.07 8.95 12.87
C VAL A 103 -11.77 8.01 14.04
N ASN A 104 -11.07 6.90 13.80
CA ASN A 104 -10.68 5.98 14.87
C ASN A 104 -9.70 6.62 15.85
N TYR A 105 -8.69 7.33 15.35
CA TYR A 105 -7.71 8.02 16.17
C TYR A 105 -8.39 9.06 17.09
N LEU A 106 -9.33 9.86 16.57
CA LEU A 106 -10.06 10.86 17.35
C LEU A 106 -10.86 10.30 18.54
N GLN A 107 -11.23 9.01 18.50
CA GLN A 107 -11.92 8.32 19.58
C GLN A 107 -10.99 7.92 20.74
N MET A 108 -9.68 7.99 20.56
CA MET A 108 -8.71 7.70 21.62
C MET A 108 -8.72 8.78 22.70
N GLU A 109 -8.52 8.39 23.96
CA GLU A 109 -8.63 9.28 25.12
C GLU A 109 -7.57 10.39 25.12
N HIS A 110 -6.35 10.07 24.68
CA HIS A 110 -5.18 10.96 24.78
C HIS A 110 -5.03 11.96 23.62
N VAL A 111 -6.00 12.04 22.71
CA VAL A 111 -5.91 12.99 21.58
C VAL A 111 -6.05 14.43 22.09
N PRO A 112 -5.12 15.35 21.74
CA PRO A 112 -5.21 16.75 22.12
C PRO A 112 -6.53 17.38 21.65
N SER A 113 -7.20 18.13 22.53
CA SER A 113 -8.53 18.68 22.23
C SER A 113 -8.54 19.62 21.01
N ILE A 114 -7.45 20.36 20.80
CA ILE A 114 -7.31 21.25 19.64
C ILE A 114 -7.21 20.47 18.33
N PHE A 115 -6.46 19.37 18.32
CA PHE A 115 -6.35 18.46 17.18
C PHE A 115 -7.72 17.84 16.88
N ARG A 116 -8.41 17.32 17.91
CA ARG A 116 -9.75 16.74 17.76
C ARG A 116 -10.74 17.72 17.14
N ARG A 117 -10.73 18.97 17.57
CA ARG A 117 -11.63 20.01 17.03
C ARG A 117 -11.33 20.28 15.55
N ILE A 118 -10.06 20.51 15.20
CA ILE A 118 -9.66 20.88 13.83
C ILE A 118 -9.91 19.72 12.87
N VAL A 119 -9.47 18.50 13.20
CA VAL A 119 -9.71 17.33 12.34
C VAL A 119 -11.21 17.03 12.22
N GLY A 120 -11.97 17.14 13.31
CA GLY A 120 -13.42 16.94 13.26
C GLY A 120 -14.13 17.92 12.32
N GLU A 121 -13.72 19.19 12.32
CA GLU A 121 -14.23 20.21 11.39
C GLU A 121 -13.84 19.89 9.94
N LEU A 122 -12.56 19.59 9.68
CA LEU A 122 -12.07 19.24 8.35
C LEU A 122 -12.78 18.01 7.77
N LEU A 123 -12.93 16.94 8.56
CA LEU A 123 -13.65 15.73 8.16
C LEU A 123 -15.12 16.00 7.84
N SER A 124 -15.77 16.94 8.53
CA SER A 124 -17.18 17.28 8.28
C SER A 124 -17.41 18.06 6.98
N VAL A 125 -16.39 18.78 6.50
CA VAL A 125 -16.50 19.68 5.34
C VAL A 125 -15.91 19.05 4.07
N GLN A 126 -14.77 18.37 4.18
CA GLN A 126 -13.96 18.00 3.02
C GLN A 126 -14.02 16.51 2.69
N GLU A 127 -14.09 15.64 3.69
CA GLU A 127 -13.84 14.21 3.46
C GLU A 127 -15.09 13.35 3.54
N LYS A 128 -15.12 12.33 2.69
CA LYS A 128 -16.17 11.30 2.66
C LYS A 128 -15.57 9.97 3.10
N PRO A 129 -16.38 9.06 3.71
CA PRO A 129 -15.93 7.72 4.06
C PRO A 129 -15.62 6.83 2.84
N ILE A 130 -15.84 7.33 1.62
CA ILE A 130 -15.55 6.67 0.35
C ILE A 130 -14.67 7.59 -0.48
N MET A 131 -13.70 7.02 -1.17
CA MET A 131 -12.80 7.70 -2.09
C MET A 131 -12.74 6.98 -3.43
N GLN A 132 -12.27 7.70 -4.45
CA GLN A 132 -12.03 7.17 -5.78
C GLN A 132 -10.59 7.45 -6.18
N HIS A 133 -9.85 6.40 -6.49
CA HIS A 133 -8.46 6.46 -6.92
C HIS A 133 -8.20 5.43 -8.00
N THR A 134 -7.11 5.60 -8.74
CA THR A 134 -6.64 4.53 -9.63
C THR A 134 -6.12 3.34 -8.83
N VAL A 135 -6.15 2.15 -9.41
CA VAL A 135 -5.55 0.96 -8.77
C VAL A 135 -4.07 1.19 -8.48
N GLN A 136 -3.35 1.83 -9.40
CA GLN A 136 -1.95 2.20 -9.23
C GLN A 136 -1.73 3.08 -7.99
N GLU A 137 -2.52 4.14 -7.84
CA GLU A 137 -2.47 5.04 -6.68
C GLU A 137 -2.79 4.33 -5.37
N LEU A 138 -3.80 3.46 -5.34
CA LEU A 138 -4.14 2.71 -4.13
C LEU A 138 -3.00 1.79 -3.68
N LEU A 139 -2.33 1.14 -4.64
CA LEU A 139 -1.28 0.16 -4.33
C LEU A 139 0.03 0.84 -3.95
N TRP A 140 0.50 1.77 -4.79
CA TRP A 140 1.85 2.34 -4.67
C TRP A 140 1.88 3.70 -4.00
N GLY A 141 0.74 4.37 -3.98
CA GLY A 141 0.47 5.50 -3.10
C GLY A 141 -0.01 6.75 -3.81
N TYR A 142 -0.73 7.56 -3.05
CA TYR A 142 -1.21 8.88 -3.43
C TYR A 142 -0.98 9.86 -2.29
N THR A 143 -0.95 11.15 -2.61
CA THR A 143 -0.90 12.22 -1.60
C THR A 143 -2.30 12.59 -1.18
N ASP A 144 -2.58 12.52 0.11
CA ASP A 144 -3.88 12.88 0.67
C ASP A 144 -3.90 14.38 1.05
N PRO A 145 -4.85 15.18 0.53
CA PRO A 145 -4.91 16.62 0.83
C PRO A 145 -5.10 16.93 2.31
N LEU A 146 -5.88 16.12 3.03
CA LEU A 146 -6.13 16.31 4.46
C LEU A 146 -4.87 16.00 5.27
N LEU A 147 -4.20 14.87 5.00
CA LEU A 147 -2.94 14.56 5.67
C LEU A 147 -1.87 15.62 5.39
N ARG A 148 -1.82 16.21 4.20
CA ARG A 148 -0.89 17.28 3.88
C ARG A 148 -1.10 18.54 4.73
N ILE A 149 -2.36 18.91 4.96
CA ILE A 149 -2.71 20.03 5.86
C ILE A 149 -2.32 19.66 7.30
N LEU A 150 -2.69 18.46 7.76
CA LEU A 150 -2.42 18.03 9.13
C LEU A 150 -0.94 17.84 9.43
N LYS A 151 -0.15 17.40 8.46
CA LYS A 151 1.32 17.33 8.56
C LYS A 151 1.95 18.72 8.74
N THR A 152 1.36 19.73 8.14
CA THR A 152 1.84 21.13 8.25
C THR A 152 1.47 21.72 9.62
N GLU A 153 0.24 21.50 10.08
CA GLU A 153 -0.27 22.06 11.34
C GLU A 153 0.14 21.26 12.59
N PHE A 154 0.34 19.95 12.44
CA PHE A 154 0.61 19.00 13.53
C PHE A 154 1.72 17.99 13.15
N PRO A 155 2.94 18.45 12.85
CA PRO A 155 4.04 17.57 12.44
C PRO A 155 4.45 16.53 13.50
N ASP A 156 4.18 16.80 14.79
CA ASP A 156 4.45 15.87 15.89
C ASP A 156 3.48 14.68 15.93
N ILE A 157 2.32 14.79 15.26
CA ILE A 157 1.26 13.78 15.23
C ILE A 157 1.23 13.06 13.88
N ILE A 158 1.33 13.84 12.78
CA ILE A 158 1.28 13.33 11.41
C ILE A 158 2.63 13.57 10.75
N SER A 159 3.38 12.49 10.50
CA SER A 159 4.70 12.55 9.87
C SER A 159 4.66 12.46 8.34
N ASP A 160 3.63 11.86 7.78
CA ASP A 160 3.52 11.59 6.33
C ASP A 160 2.14 11.98 5.78
N ASP A 161 2.15 12.42 4.52
CA ASP A 161 0.99 12.79 3.71
C ASP A 161 0.77 11.85 2.52
N ARG A 162 1.65 10.85 2.34
CA ARG A 162 1.48 9.78 1.37
C ARG A 162 0.80 8.56 2.02
N VAL A 163 -0.14 7.98 1.29
CA VAL A 163 -0.88 6.78 1.70
C VAL A 163 -0.74 5.72 0.63
N SER A 164 -0.38 4.50 1.01
CA SER A 164 -0.27 3.36 0.10
C SER A 164 -0.63 2.05 0.81
N ILE A 165 -1.11 1.06 0.06
CA ILE A 165 -1.31 -0.31 0.59
C ILE A 165 0.02 -1.05 0.65
N PHE A 166 0.84 -0.91 -0.39
CA PHE A 166 2.20 -1.41 -0.42
C PHE A 166 3.14 -0.25 -0.15
N ASP A 167 3.98 -0.40 0.87
CA ASP A 167 5.03 0.58 1.14
C ASP A 167 6.08 0.46 0.02
N ALA A 168 5.94 1.32 -0.97
CA ALA A 168 6.88 1.47 -2.06
C ALA A 168 7.90 2.56 -1.71
N SER A 169 8.60 2.40 -0.59
CA SER A 169 9.80 3.18 -0.30
C SER A 169 10.99 2.81 -1.23
N VAL A 170 10.76 1.97 -2.23
CA VAL A 170 11.74 1.60 -3.28
C VAL A 170 11.01 1.44 -4.63
N ILE A 171 10.92 2.52 -5.40
CA ILE A 171 10.82 2.48 -6.87
C ILE A 171 11.99 3.29 -7.42
#